data_AF-A0A845YBI9-F1
#
_entry.id   AF-A0A845YBI9-F1
#
_cell.length_a   1.000
_cell.length_b   1.000
_cell.length_c   1.000
_cell.angle_alpha   90.00
_cell.angle_beta   90.00
_cell.angle_gamma   90.00
#
_symmetry.space_group_name_H-M   'P 1'
#
loop_
_entity.id
_entity.type
_entity.pdbx_description
1 polymer ?
#
loop_
_entity_poly.entity_id
_entity_poly.type
_entity_poly.pdbx_seq_one_letter_code
_entity_poly.pdbx_strand_id
1 'polypeptide(L)' 'MTRFAHDQFAKEYLEELLAPFGEVKAPRRVAGEVREIDVWFAPNTPTNSPPEALGLLGRLAATPALFEPFRNAA' A
#
# COMPACT_ATOMS: atom_id res chain seq x y z
N MET A 1 -14.95 1.08 -6.03
CA MET A 1 -16.05 1.78 -5.30
C MET A 1 -15.65 1.89 -3.83
N THR A 2 -15.30 3.08 -3.37
CA THR A 2 -15.01 3.38 -1.95
C THR A 2 -16.33 3.43 -1.17
N ARG A 3 -16.51 2.50 -0.24
CA ARG A 3 -17.75 2.35 0.55
C ARG A 3 -17.78 3.24 1.81
N PHE A 4 -16.63 3.80 2.25
CA PHE A 4 -16.50 4.59 3.47
C PHE A 4 -15.37 5.64 3.37
N ALA A 5 -15.48 6.79 4.04
CA ALA A 5 -14.45 7.84 4.04
C ALA A 5 -13.09 7.33 4.57
N HIS A 6 -13.11 6.40 5.53
CA HIS A 6 -11.92 5.75 6.07
C HIS A 6 -11.18 4.89 5.05
N ASP A 7 -11.88 4.35 4.04
CA ASP A 7 -11.27 3.57 2.96
C ASP A 7 -10.38 4.44 2.08
N GLN A 8 -10.89 5.61 1.70
CA GLN A 8 -10.14 6.56 0.90
C GLN A 8 -8.96 7.13 1.69
N PHE A 9 -9.19 7.52 2.96
CA PHE A 9 -8.13 8.01 3.83
C PHE A 9 -6.99 6.99 3.99
N ALA A 10 -7.30 5.71 4.23
CA ALA A 10 -6.26 4.70 4.41
C ALA A 10 -5.40 4.50 3.16
N LYS A 11 -6.00 4.60 1.97
CA LYS A 11 -5.30 4.49 0.69
C LYS A 11 -4.37 5.68 0.46
N GLU A 12 -4.92 6.89 0.56
CA GLU A 12 -4.17 8.13 0.40
C GLU A 12 -3.03 8.22 1.42
N TYR A 13 -3.30 7.84 2.67
CA TYR A 13 -2.30 7.85 3.72
C TYR A 13 -1.16 6.86 3.46
N LEU A 14 -1.48 5.64 3.01
CA LEU A 14 -0.45 4.66 2.64
C LEU A 14 0.35 5.10 1.40
N GLU A 15 -0.30 5.74 0.43
CA GLU A 15 0.36 6.30 -0.74
C GLU A 15 1.39 7.37 -0.36
N GLU A 16 0.97 8.38 0.41
CA GLU A 16 1.85 9.44 0.90
C GLU A 16 2.97 8.90 1.80
N LEU A 17 2.67 7.93 2.67
CA LEU A 17 3.63 7.37 3.61
C LEU A 17 4.72 6.53 2.90
N LEU A 18 4.38 5.84 1.81
CA LEU A 18 5.28 4.94 1.09
C LEU A 18 6.00 5.60 -0.09
N ALA A 19 5.48 6.70 -0.63
CA ALA A 19 6.04 7.41 -1.79
C ALA A 19 7.54 7.75 -1.67
N PRO A 20 8.10 8.11 -0.49
CA PRO A 20 9.54 8.36 -0.36
C PRO A 20 10.41 7.10 -0.54
N PHE A 21 9.83 5.91 -0.43
CA PHE A 21 10.55 4.64 -0.31
C PHE A 21 10.45 3.74 -1.55
N GLY A 22 9.60 4.11 -2.52
CA GLY A 22 9.39 3.30 -3.72
C GLY A 22 8.29 3.82 -4.63
N GLU A 23 8.01 3.04 -5.67
CA GLU A 23 6.87 3.26 -6.54
C GLU A 23 5.60 2.78 -5.83
N VAL A 24 4.64 3.68 -5.65
CA VAL A 24 3.31 3.36 -5.13
C VAL A 24 2.28 3.58 -6.23
N LYS A 25 1.29 2.69 -6.33
CA LYS A 25 0.11 2.87 -7.18
C LYS A 25 -1.15 2.55 -6.40
N ALA A 26 -2.00 3.55 -6.19
CA ALA A 26 -3.29 3.42 -5.53
C ALA A 26 -4.37 4.22 -6.29
N PRO A 27 -5.55 3.63 -6.61
CA PRO A 27 -5.83 2.20 -6.77
C PRO A 27 -5.34 1.65 -8.12
N ARG A 28 -4.96 0.36 -8.15
CA ARG A 28 -4.46 -0.30 -9.38
C ARG A 28 -5.41 -1.41 -9.86
N ARG A 29 -5.82 -1.33 -11.12
CA ARG A 29 -6.57 -2.40 -11.81
C ARG A 29 -5.63 -3.47 -12.34
N VAL A 30 -6.00 -4.75 -12.17
CA VAL A 30 -5.26 -5.90 -12.71
C VAL A 30 -6.04 -6.47 -13.89
N ALA A 31 -5.47 -6.39 -15.09
CA ALA A 31 -6.12 -6.95 -16.28
C ALA A 31 -6.06 -8.49 -16.24
N GLY A 32 -7.21 -9.15 -16.26
CA GLY A 32 -7.34 -10.61 -16.17
C GLY A 32 -8.14 -11.10 -14.95
N GLU A 33 -8.30 -10.26 -13.93
CA GLU A 33 -9.19 -10.49 -12.78
C GLU A 33 -10.12 -9.29 -12.58
N VAL A 34 -11.36 -9.52 -12.14
CA VAL A 34 -12.28 -8.42 -11.72
C VAL A 34 -11.92 -7.97 -10.30
N ARG A 35 -10.64 -7.71 -10.04
CA ARG A 35 -10.12 -7.33 -8.71
C ARG A 35 -9.30 -6.04 -8.79
N GLU A 36 -9.49 -5.18 -7.80
CA GLU A 36 -8.83 -3.89 -7.64
C GLU A 36 -7.89 -4.00 -6.44
N ILE A 37 -6.62 -3.64 -6.63
CA ILE A 37 -5.64 -3.57 -5.56
C ILE A 37 -5.75 -2.18 -4.93
N ASP A 38 -5.90 -2.15 -3.60
CA ASP A 38 -5.96 -0.89 -2.86
C ASP A 38 -4.65 -0.11 -2.95
N VAL A 39 -3.53 -0.75 -2.60
CA VAL A 39 -2.19 -0.16 -2.74
C VAL A 39 -1.21 -1.22 -3.25
N TRP A 40 -0.63 -0.98 -4.40
CA TRP A 40 0.53 -1.72 -4.90
C TRP A 40 1.80 -0.93 -4.58
N PHE A 41 2.79 -1.59 -3.98
CA PHE A 41 4.08 -0.98 -3.65
C PHE A 41 5.25 -1.78 -4.21
N ALA A 42 6.23 -1.09 -4.78
CA ALA A 42 7.53 -1.64 -5.15
C ALA A 42 8.66 -0.73 -4.63
N PRO A 43 9.55 -1.23 -3.76
CA PRO A 43 10.67 -0.42 -3.25
C PRO A 43 11.67 -0.09 -4.37
N ASN A 44 12.28 1.09 -4.30
CA ASN A 44 13.31 1.53 -5.28
C ASN A 44 14.52 0.59 -5.32
N THR A 45 14.84 -0.05 -4.20
CA THR A 45 15.85 -1.11 -4.11
C THR A 45 15.40 -2.09 -3.03
N PRO A 46 15.49 -3.42 -3.25
CA PRO A 46 15.24 -4.39 -2.19
C PRO A 46 16.13 -4.05 -1.00
N THR A 47 15.51 -3.62 0.10
CA THR A 47 16.22 -2.96 1.18
C THR A 47 16.32 -3.91 2.37
N ASN A 48 17.55 -4.35 2.67
CA ASN A 48 17.83 -5.18 3.86
C ASN A 48 17.72 -4.39 5.18
N SER A 49 17.61 -3.06 5.13
CA SER A 49 17.41 -2.18 6.29
C SER A 49 16.20 -1.27 6.06
N PRO A 50 14.98 -1.80 6.22
CA PRO A 50 13.76 -1.03 6.02
C PRO A 50 13.70 0.17 6.98
N PRO A 51 13.02 1.26 6.60
CA PRO A 51 12.98 2.47 7.42
C PRO A 51 12.42 2.18 8.80
N GLU A 52 13.21 2.39 9.87
CA GLU A 52 12.77 2.15 11.24
C GLU A 52 11.53 2.97 11.62
N ALA A 53 11.41 4.18 11.04
CA ALA A 53 10.26 5.06 11.22
C ALA A 53 8.94 4.42 10.76
N LEU A 54 8.97 3.48 9.81
CA LEU A 54 7.79 2.74 9.35
C LEU A 54 7.53 1.47 10.18
N GLY A 55 8.45 1.08 11.08
CA GLY A 55 8.31 -0.09 11.93
C GLY A 55 7.97 -1.36 11.14
N LEU A 56 6.83 -1.99 11.49
CA LEU A 56 6.36 -3.19 10.83
C LEU A 56 6.03 -2.96 9.35
N LEU A 57 5.43 -1.83 9.00
CA LEU A 57 5.10 -1.50 7.61
C LEU A 57 6.35 -1.47 6.74
N GLY A 58 7.44 -0.88 7.25
CA GLY A 58 8.72 -0.85 6.56
C GLY A 58 9.26 -2.25 6.28
N ARG A 59 9.15 -3.17 7.25
CA ARG A 59 9.57 -4.57 7.08
C ARG A 59 8.75 -5.31 6.03
N LEU A 60 7.44 -5.06 5.97
CA LEU A 60 6.55 -5.63 4.95
C LEU A 60 6.81 -5.04 3.56
N ALA A 61 7.24 -3.77 3.51
CA ALA A 61 7.58 -3.03 2.31
C ALA A 61 9.03 -3.29 1.81
N ALA A 62 9.81 -4.15 2.46
CA ALA A 62 11.19 -4.43 2.05
C ALA A 62 11.30 -5.09 0.66
N THR A 63 10.21 -5.71 0.21
CA THR A 63 10.02 -6.31 -1.13
C THR A 63 8.73 -5.80 -1.76
N PRO A 64 8.52 -5.97 -3.08
CA PRO A 64 7.23 -5.64 -3.69
C PRO A 64 6.08 -6.32 -2.95
N ALA A 65 5.03 -5.55 -2.64
CA ALA A 65 3.94 -5.97 -1.77
C ALA A 65 2.59 -5.36 -2.19
N LEU A 66 1.52 -6.05 -1.82
CA LEU A 66 0.14 -5.57 -1.92
C LEU A 66 -0.36 -5.26 -0.51
N PHE A 67 -0.91 -4.07 -0.30
CA PHE A 67 -1.55 -3.71 0.95
C PHE A 67 -3.05 -3.56 0.76
N GLU A 68 -3.82 -4.32 1.53
CA GLU A 68 -5.27 -4.23 1.64
C GLU A 68 -5.62 -3.84 3.09
N PRO A 69 -5.87 -2.55 3.37
CA PRO A 69 -6.25 -2.10 4.71
C PRO A 69 -7.51 -2.83 5.19
N PHE A 70 -7.48 -3.32 6.43
CA PHE A 70 -8.64 -3.98 7.02
C PHE A 70 -9.80 -3.00 7.16
N ARG A 71 -10.94 -3.33 6.55
CA ARG A 71 -12.15 -2.53 6.59
C ARG A 71 -13.14 -3.22 7.53
N ASN A 72 -13.16 -2.85 8.80
CA ASN A 72 -14.28 -3.24 9.64
C ASN A 72 -15.46 -2.33 9.33
N ALA A 73 -16.59 -2.91 8.93
CA ALA A 73 -17.84 -2.20 8.72
C ALA A 73 -18.81 -2.35 9.92
N ALA A 74 -18.36 -3.00 11.00
CA ALA A 74 -19.11 -3.19 12.24
C ALA A 74 -19.20 -1.90 13.07
#